data_AF-A0A371D3L1-F1
#
_entry.id   AF-A0A371D3L1-F1
#
_cell.length_a   1.000
_cell.length_b   1.000
_cell.length_c   1.000
_cell.angle_alpha   90.00
_cell.angle_beta   90.00
_cell.angle_gamma   90.00
#
_symmetry.space_group_name_H-M   'P 1'
#
loop_
_entity.id
_entity.type
_entity.pdbx_description
1 polymer ?
#
loop_
_entity_poly.entity_id
_entity_poly.type
_entity_poly.pdbx_seq_one_letter_code
_entity_poly.pdbx_strand_id
1 'polypeptide(L)'
;KEPEPFTGDKSKYDTWKNEMLIYVDGATLDQTIKYVLSYIRGNKSIDQWKRAFRLANLTAATGQTPAKWNFTSTSAFWDALDKVFHDPNSKRRAFNDLTALTQGNRSAQDFFVEFEQHLGTAGLTTTDPSAIEMILQKVRKDLLRDIYRSEKKPSTYDEWKER
;
A
#
# COMPACT_ATOMS: atom_id res chain seq x y z
N LYS A 1 4.51 10.23 12.96
CA LYS A 1 5.28 9.08 13.49
C LYS A 1 6.45 8.84 12.54
N GLU A 2 7.65 8.55 13.06
CA GLU A 2 8.81 8.22 12.22
C GLU A 2 8.60 6.81 11.60
N PRO A 3 8.80 6.63 10.29
CA PRO A 3 8.68 5.32 9.64
C PRO A 3 9.81 4.38 10.02
N GLU A 4 9.52 3.08 10.03
CA GLU A 4 10.57 2.07 10.22
C GLU A 4 11.52 2.00 9.00
N PRO A 5 12.79 1.61 9.17
CA PRO A 5 13.69 1.42 8.05
C PRO A 5 13.22 0.34 7.07
N PHE A 6 13.27 0.64 5.77
CA PHE A 6 12.94 -0.32 4.72
C PHE A 6 14.14 -1.17 4.32
N THR A 7 14.00 -2.48 4.52
CA THR A 7 15.07 -3.47 4.34
C THR A 7 15.08 -4.13 2.96
N GLY A 8 14.18 -3.71 2.05
CA GLY A 8 14.05 -4.29 0.70
C GLY A 8 12.97 -5.37 0.56
N ASP A 9 12.25 -5.70 1.63
CA ASP A 9 11.13 -6.64 1.59
C ASP A 9 9.95 -6.04 0.81
N LYS A 10 9.82 -6.45 -0.46
CA LYS A 10 8.77 -5.95 -1.37
C LYS A 10 7.35 -6.14 -0.84
N SER A 11 7.12 -7.13 0.04
CA SER A 11 5.80 -7.34 0.64
C SER A 11 5.39 -6.21 1.59
N LYS A 12 6.36 -5.47 2.14
CA LYS A 12 6.16 -4.34 3.05
C LYS A 12 6.30 -2.97 2.38
N TYR A 13 6.66 -2.95 1.10
CA TYR A 13 7.01 -1.71 0.41
C TYR A 13 5.84 -0.72 0.35
N ASP A 14 4.62 -1.18 0.02
CA ASP A 14 3.46 -0.27 -0.11
C ASP A 14 3.06 0.33 1.25
N THR A 15 3.06 -0.48 2.32
CA THR A 15 2.85 0.02 3.70
C THR A 15 3.89 1.06 4.08
N TRP A 16 5.17 0.73 3.89
CA TRP A 16 6.27 1.64 4.21
C TRP A 16 6.23 2.93 3.37
N LYS A 17 5.92 2.83 2.08
CA LYS A 17 5.77 3.97 1.17
C LYS A 17 4.69 4.93 1.68
N ASN A 18 3.54 4.41 2.13
CA ASN A 18 2.47 5.23 2.68
C ASN A 18 2.90 5.97 3.96
N GLU A 19 3.60 5.28 4.87
CA GLU A 19 4.16 5.93 6.07
C GLU A 19 5.19 7.01 5.70
N MET A 20 6.06 6.74 4.72
CA MET A 20 7.04 7.70 4.24
C MET A 20 6.41 8.91 3.57
N LEU A 21 5.34 8.73 2.78
CA LEU A 21 4.62 9.83 2.12
C LEU A 21 4.06 10.82 3.15
N ILE A 22 3.52 10.30 4.26
CA ILE A 22 3.06 11.13 5.39
C ILE A 22 4.25 11.83 6.07
N TYR A 23 5.36 11.11 6.27
CA TYR A 23 6.52 11.64 6.98
C TYR A 23 7.23 12.77 6.23
N VAL A 24 7.25 12.72 4.89
CA VAL A 24 7.89 13.74 4.04
C VAL A 24 6.88 14.78 3.51
N ASP A 25 5.66 14.79 4.04
CA ASP A 25 4.66 15.76 3.62
C ASP A 25 5.15 17.20 3.85
N GLY A 26 4.89 18.08 2.88
CA GLY A 26 5.42 19.45 2.86
C GLY A 26 6.93 19.59 2.60
N ALA A 27 7.69 18.51 2.46
CA ALA A 27 9.12 18.58 2.15
C ALA A 27 9.38 18.90 0.67
N THR A 28 10.48 19.62 0.41
CA THR A 28 10.96 19.85 -0.97
C THR A 28 11.43 18.53 -1.61
N LEU A 29 11.47 18.47 -2.94
CA LEU A 29 11.96 17.29 -3.68
C LEU A 29 13.31 16.77 -3.14
N ASP A 30 14.28 17.67 -2.96
CA ASP A 30 15.61 17.33 -2.45
C ASP A 30 15.59 16.77 -1.03
N GLN A 31 14.74 17.33 -0.16
CA GLN A 31 14.55 16.82 1.20
C GLN A 31 13.87 15.45 1.17
N THR A 32 12.82 15.27 0.36
CA THR A 32 12.12 14.00 0.18
C THR A 32 13.07 12.91 -0.26
N ILE A 33 13.89 13.15 -1.29
CA ILE A 33 14.86 12.16 -1.77
C ILE A 33 15.87 11.81 -0.68
N LYS A 34 16.42 12.82 0.02
CA LYS A 34 17.38 12.59 1.11
C LYS A 34 16.77 11.76 2.24
N TYR A 35 15.58 12.11 2.69
CA TYR A 35 14.89 11.40 3.76
C TYR A 35 14.55 9.98 3.34
N VAL A 36 13.84 9.79 2.23
CA VAL A 36 13.45 8.46 1.75
C VAL A 36 14.67 7.54 1.57
N LEU A 37 15.74 8.01 0.91
CA LEU A 37 16.96 7.21 0.77
C LEU A 37 17.66 6.93 2.11
N SER A 38 17.50 7.79 3.12
CA SER A 38 18.04 7.56 4.45
C SER A 38 17.28 6.47 5.21
N TYR A 39 15.99 6.26 4.94
CA TYR A 39 15.18 5.20 5.55
C TYR A 39 15.27 3.86 4.82
N ILE A 40 15.75 3.83 3.56
CA ILE A 40 16.10 2.57 2.91
C ILE A 40 17.43 2.08 3.52
N ARG A 41 17.38 1.08 4.39
CA ARG A 41 18.56 0.49 5.08
C ARG A 41 18.33 -1.00 5.17
N GLY A 42 19.26 -1.80 4.65
CA GLY A 42 19.03 -3.23 4.57
C GLY A 42 20.31 -4.02 4.45
N ASN A 43 20.20 -5.18 3.80
CA ASN A 43 21.33 -6.04 3.52
C ASN A 43 22.29 -5.41 2.49
N LYS A 44 23.41 -6.10 2.24
CA LYS A 44 24.42 -5.71 1.25
C LYS A 44 23.83 -5.37 -0.13
N SER A 45 22.79 -6.08 -0.57
CA SER A 45 22.14 -5.84 -1.87
C SER A 45 21.43 -4.48 -1.91
N ILE A 46 20.80 -4.07 -0.80
CA ILE A 46 20.15 -2.76 -0.69
C ILE A 46 21.17 -1.63 -0.66
N ASP A 47 22.28 -1.79 0.06
CA ASP A 47 23.35 -0.79 0.07
C ASP A 47 24.01 -0.63 -1.31
N GLN A 48 24.23 -1.75 -2.01
CA GLN A 48 24.72 -1.74 -3.39
C GLN A 48 23.72 -1.06 -4.33
N TRP A 49 22.44 -1.38 -4.22
CA TRP A 49 21.39 -0.73 -5.00
C TRP A 49 21.34 0.78 -4.74
N LYS A 50 21.39 1.23 -3.48
CA LYS A 50 21.41 2.67 -3.14
C LYS A 50 22.58 3.40 -3.76
N ARG A 51 23.77 2.78 -3.71
CA ARG A 51 24.98 3.34 -4.33
C ARG A 51 24.79 3.48 -5.84
N ALA A 52 24.31 2.43 -6.51
CA ALA A 52 24.03 2.47 -7.95
C ALA A 52 22.95 3.50 -8.31
N PHE A 53 21.86 3.53 -7.54
CA PHE A 53 20.76 4.48 -7.71
C PHE A 53 21.25 5.93 -7.58
N ARG A 54 22.09 6.23 -6.59
CA ARG A 54 22.69 7.55 -6.41
C ARG A 54 23.59 7.93 -7.60
N LEU A 55 24.41 7.01 -8.08
CA LEU A 55 25.29 7.27 -9.23
C LEU A 55 24.51 7.55 -10.52
N ALA A 56 23.42 6.83 -10.75
CA ALA A 56 22.58 7.01 -11.94
C ALA A 56 21.75 8.30 -11.91
N ASN A 57 21.37 8.77 -10.71
CA ASN A 57 20.37 9.84 -10.57
C ASN A 57 20.92 11.13 -9.94
N LEU A 58 22.22 11.26 -9.69
CA LEU A 58 22.83 12.47 -9.12
C LEU A 58 23.86 13.06 -10.09
N THR A 59 23.71 14.34 -10.45
CA THR A 59 24.58 15.04 -11.43
C THR A 59 26.03 15.21 -11.01
N ALA A 60 26.39 14.94 -9.74
CA ALA A 60 27.79 14.98 -9.33
C ALA A 60 28.67 13.96 -10.08
N ALA A 61 28.08 12.93 -10.69
CA ALA A 61 28.81 12.01 -11.55
C ALA A 61 29.31 12.66 -12.86
N THR A 62 28.78 13.82 -13.25
CA THR A 62 29.09 14.54 -14.51
C THR A 62 29.73 15.92 -14.31
N GLY A 63 30.26 16.22 -13.12
CA GLY A 63 31.07 17.43 -12.88
C GLY A 63 30.29 18.73 -12.60
N GLN A 64 28.97 18.66 -12.35
CA GLN A 64 28.18 19.82 -11.93
C GLN A 64 28.16 19.98 -10.40
N THR A 65 28.53 21.18 -9.91
CA THR A 65 28.47 21.57 -8.50
C THR A 65 27.46 22.72 -8.29
N PRO A 66 26.55 22.64 -7.31
CA PRO A 66 26.33 21.50 -6.40
C PRO A 66 25.66 20.31 -7.08
N ALA A 67 25.87 19.12 -6.53
CA ALA A 67 25.20 17.90 -6.95
C ALA A 67 23.67 18.08 -6.89
N LYS A 68 22.98 17.75 -7.97
CA LYS A 68 21.51 17.82 -8.07
C LYS A 68 20.94 16.46 -8.42
N TRP A 69 19.77 16.15 -7.88
CA TRP A 69 19.03 14.95 -8.25
C TRP A 69 18.38 15.14 -9.63
N ASN A 70 18.49 14.13 -10.49
CA ASN A 70 17.94 14.10 -11.84
C ASN A 70 16.46 13.67 -11.84
N PHE A 71 15.65 14.27 -10.96
CA PHE A 71 14.21 14.05 -10.91
C PHE A 71 13.48 15.35 -11.19
N THR A 72 12.46 15.28 -12.05
CA THR A 72 11.64 16.45 -12.42
C THR A 72 10.56 16.76 -11.38
N SER A 73 10.20 15.79 -10.54
CA SER A 73 9.17 15.91 -9.50
C SER A 73 9.31 14.82 -8.44
N THR A 74 8.61 14.99 -7.31
CA THR A 74 8.49 13.95 -6.28
C THR A 74 7.80 12.70 -6.81
N SER A 75 6.82 12.85 -7.72
CA SER A 75 6.17 11.71 -8.37
C SER A 75 7.16 10.88 -9.19
N ALA A 76 8.00 11.53 -10.00
CA ALA A 76 8.99 10.84 -10.82
C ALA A 76 10.01 10.04 -9.98
N PHE A 77 10.33 10.55 -8.78
CA PHE A 77 11.17 9.83 -7.82
C PHE A 77 10.46 8.58 -7.26
N TRP A 78 9.20 8.71 -6.84
CA TRP A 78 8.42 7.56 -6.36
C TRP A 78 8.21 6.50 -7.45
N ASP A 79 7.96 6.90 -8.70
CA ASP A 79 7.86 5.97 -9.83
C ASP A 79 9.14 5.17 -10.04
N ALA A 80 10.30 5.80 -9.81
CA ALA A 80 11.60 5.11 -9.89
C ALA A 80 11.78 4.08 -8.76
N LEU A 81 11.26 4.35 -7.56
CA LEU A 81 11.27 3.39 -6.46
C LEU A 81 10.26 2.25 -6.70
N ASP A 82 9.07 2.57 -7.21
CA ASP A 82 8.03 1.57 -7.51
C ASP A 82 8.52 0.54 -8.53
N LYS A 83 9.24 0.97 -9.57
CA LYS A 83 9.85 0.04 -10.54
C LYS A 83 10.79 -0.99 -9.91
N VAL A 84 11.42 -0.65 -8.79
CA VAL A 84 12.38 -1.53 -8.11
C VAL A 84 11.67 -2.39 -7.07
N PHE A 85 10.85 -1.77 -6.22
CA PHE A 85 10.38 -2.36 -4.97
C PHE A 85 8.91 -2.73 -4.95
N HIS A 86 8.09 -2.19 -5.85
CA HIS A 86 6.71 -2.64 -5.95
C HIS A 86 6.69 -4.12 -6.31
N ASP A 87 5.87 -4.88 -5.59
CA ASP A 87 5.71 -6.28 -5.89
C ASP A 87 4.71 -6.43 -7.03
N PRO A 88 5.09 -6.96 -8.21
CA PRO A 88 4.15 -7.14 -9.32
C PRO A 88 3.00 -8.11 -8.98
N ASN A 89 3.16 -8.93 -7.94
CA ASN A 89 2.14 -9.84 -7.45
C ASN A 89 1.35 -9.27 -6.26
N SER A 90 1.61 -8.04 -5.80
CA SER A 90 0.90 -7.42 -4.67
C SER A 90 -0.62 -7.48 -4.86
N LYS A 91 -1.10 -7.04 -6.04
CA LYS A 91 -2.52 -7.07 -6.41
C LYS A 91 -3.10 -8.48 -6.43
N ARG A 92 -2.35 -9.44 -7.00
CA ARG A 92 -2.80 -10.84 -7.08
C ARG A 92 -2.85 -11.50 -5.71
N ARG A 93 -1.86 -11.24 -4.85
CA ARG A 93 -1.87 -11.74 -3.47
C ARG A 93 -2.95 -11.07 -2.64
N ALA A 94 -3.11 -9.75 -2.73
CA ALA A 94 -4.20 -9.05 -2.06
C ALA A 94 -5.57 -9.57 -2.50
N PHE A 95 -5.76 -9.88 -3.80
CA PHE A 95 -6.97 -10.53 -4.28
C PHE A 95 -7.13 -11.94 -3.70
N ASN A 96 -6.07 -12.75 -3.67
CA ASN A 96 -6.13 -14.08 -3.06
C ASN A 96 -6.44 -14.01 -1.56
N ASP A 97 -5.81 -13.11 -0.82
CA ASP A 97 -6.03 -12.87 0.59
C ASP A 97 -7.47 -12.40 0.82
N LEU A 98 -7.98 -11.48 -0.01
CA LEU A 98 -9.38 -11.04 0.00
C LEU A 98 -10.35 -12.22 -0.24
N THR A 99 -10.03 -13.12 -1.17
CA THR A 99 -10.85 -14.33 -1.41
C THR A 99 -10.75 -15.35 -0.28
N ALA A 100 -9.65 -15.39 0.47
CA ALA A 100 -9.47 -16.29 1.61
C ALA A 100 -10.01 -15.69 2.91
N LEU A 101 -10.22 -14.38 2.98
CA LEU A 101 -10.65 -13.65 4.17
C LEU A 101 -12.05 -14.07 4.60
N THR A 102 -12.18 -14.68 5.78
CA THR A 102 -13.49 -15.01 6.39
C THR A 102 -13.62 -14.37 7.75
N GLN A 103 -14.78 -13.83 8.12
CA GLN A 103 -14.94 -13.22 9.45
C GLN A 103 -14.53 -14.16 10.59
N GLY A 104 -14.95 -15.43 10.58
CA GLY A 104 -14.60 -16.37 11.66
C GLY A 104 -15.14 -15.88 13.02
N ASN A 105 -14.29 -15.84 14.05
CA ASN A 105 -14.64 -15.40 15.41
C ASN A 105 -14.33 -13.91 15.70
N ARG A 106 -13.78 -13.16 14.73
CA ARG A 106 -13.40 -11.74 14.95
C ARG A 106 -14.59 -10.80 14.85
N SER A 107 -14.43 -9.59 15.40
CA SER A 107 -15.47 -8.55 15.34
C SER A 107 -15.77 -8.18 13.88
N ALA A 108 -16.99 -7.69 13.63
CA ALA A 108 -17.35 -7.19 12.31
C ALA A 108 -16.46 -6.00 11.90
N GLN A 109 -16.12 -5.14 12.86
CA GLN A 109 -15.26 -3.98 12.64
C GLN A 109 -13.86 -4.37 12.17
N ASP A 110 -13.19 -5.30 12.86
CA ASP A 110 -11.85 -5.76 12.46
C ASP A 110 -11.88 -6.42 11.09
N PHE A 111 -12.93 -7.20 10.80
CA PHE A 111 -13.12 -7.82 9.49
C PHE A 111 -13.25 -6.77 8.39
N PHE A 112 -14.09 -5.74 8.55
CA PHE A 112 -14.29 -4.72 7.52
C PHE A 112 -13.05 -3.85 7.31
N VAL A 113 -12.29 -3.54 8.36
CA VAL A 113 -11.02 -2.80 8.23
C VAL A 113 -10.01 -3.60 7.38
N GLU A 114 -9.83 -4.89 7.67
CA GLU A 114 -8.92 -5.76 6.92
C GLU A 114 -9.41 -6.00 5.49
N PHE A 115 -10.73 -6.15 5.31
CA PHE A 115 -11.36 -6.28 4.00
C PHE A 115 -11.12 -5.05 3.13
N GLU A 116 -11.38 -3.83 3.64
CA GLU A 116 -11.15 -2.57 2.93
C GLU A 116 -9.68 -2.40 2.52
N GLN A 117 -8.75 -2.79 3.40
CA GLN A 117 -7.32 -2.72 3.13
C GLN A 117 -6.91 -3.64 1.98
N HIS A 118 -7.36 -4.90 1.98
CA HIS A 118 -7.08 -5.85 0.90
C HIS A 118 -7.75 -5.42 -0.42
N LEU A 119 -8.95 -4.85 -0.34
CA LEU A 119 -9.71 -4.39 -1.49
C LEU A 119 -9.01 -3.21 -2.20
N GLY A 120 -8.53 -2.23 -1.44
CA GLY A 120 -7.72 -1.13 -1.99
C GLY A 120 -6.39 -1.60 -2.57
N THR A 121 -5.72 -2.56 -1.91
CA THR A 121 -4.45 -3.13 -2.39
C THR A 121 -4.63 -3.94 -3.68
N ALA A 122 -5.78 -4.61 -3.85
CA ALA A 122 -6.15 -5.30 -5.08
C ALA A 122 -6.53 -4.33 -6.23
N GLY A 123 -6.71 -3.05 -5.94
CA GLY A 123 -7.15 -2.03 -6.90
C GLY A 123 -8.65 -2.06 -7.18
N LEU A 124 -9.43 -2.59 -6.23
CA LEU A 124 -10.89 -2.61 -6.26
C LEU A 124 -11.44 -1.47 -5.38
N THR A 125 -12.72 -1.16 -5.53
CA THR A 125 -13.45 -0.15 -4.74
C THR A 125 -14.69 -0.78 -4.09
N THR A 126 -15.14 -0.19 -2.99
CA THR A 126 -16.36 -0.64 -2.30
C THR A 126 -17.64 -0.45 -3.13
N THR A 127 -17.55 0.33 -4.21
CA THR A 127 -18.61 0.53 -5.21
C THR A 127 -18.63 -0.53 -6.30
N ASP A 128 -17.60 -1.36 -6.42
CA ASP A 128 -17.60 -2.45 -7.40
C ASP A 128 -18.63 -3.52 -7.02
N PRO A 129 -19.54 -3.93 -7.92
CA PRO A 129 -20.53 -4.98 -7.62
C PRO A 129 -19.90 -6.28 -7.11
N SER A 130 -18.68 -6.58 -7.59
CA SER A 130 -17.85 -7.71 -7.17
C SER A 130 -17.48 -7.65 -5.68
N ALA A 131 -17.29 -6.45 -5.12
CA ALA A 131 -16.98 -6.27 -3.70
C ALA A 131 -18.15 -6.69 -2.81
N ILE A 132 -19.38 -6.36 -3.22
CA ILE A 132 -20.61 -6.72 -2.49
C ILE A 132 -20.83 -8.24 -2.53
N GLU A 133 -20.66 -8.87 -3.70
CA GLU A 133 -20.73 -10.34 -3.80
C GLU A 133 -19.66 -11.05 -2.96
N MET A 134 -18.45 -10.49 -2.87
CA MET A 134 -17.39 -11.02 -2.01
C MET A 134 -17.75 -10.91 -0.52
N ILE A 135 -18.32 -9.80 -0.07
CA ILE A 135 -18.79 -9.65 1.33
C ILE A 135 -19.88 -10.69 1.65
N LEU A 136 -20.85 -10.82 0.74
CA LEU A 136 -21.97 -11.75 0.86
C LEU A 136 -21.54 -13.22 1.02
N GLN A 137 -20.40 -13.61 0.47
CA GLN A 137 -19.87 -14.96 0.61
C GLN A 137 -19.00 -15.18 1.86
N LYS A 138 -18.53 -14.10 2.50
CA LYS A 138 -17.43 -14.14 3.50
C LYS A 138 -17.82 -13.69 4.90
N VAL A 139 -18.94 -12.98 5.04
CA VAL A 139 -19.58 -12.68 6.34
C VAL A 139 -20.14 -13.98 6.96
N ARG A 140 -20.16 -14.09 8.30
CA ARG A 140 -20.69 -15.29 8.98
C ARG A 140 -22.09 -15.64 8.46
N LYS A 141 -22.32 -16.92 8.18
CA LYS A 141 -23.60 -17.45 7.69
C LYS A 141 -24.80 -17.10 8.58
N ASP A 142 -24.59 -16.95 9.89
CA ASP A 142 -25.65 -16.58 10.82
C ASP A 142 -26.03 -15.10 10.70
N LEU A 143 -25.05 -14.22 10.51
CA LEU A 143 -25.29 -12.78 10.25
C LEU A 143 -26.00 -12.59 8.89
N LEU A 144 -25.59 -13.35 7.87
CA LEU A 144 -26.29 -13.40 6.59
C LEU A 144 -27.74 -13.87 6.77
N ARG A 145 -27.97 -14.91 7.57
CA ARG A 145 -29.33 -15.44 7.83
C ARG A 145 -30.23 -14.38 8.49
N ASP A 146 -29.69 -13.63 9.44
CA ASP A 146 -30.45 -12.57 10.13
C ASP A 146 -30.71 -11.36 9.21
N ILE A 147 -29.75 -11.00 8.36
CA ILE A 147 -29.91 -9.94 7.35
C ILE A 147 -30.93 -10.35 6.28
N TYR A 148 -30.91 -11.59 5.81
CA TYR A 148 -31.91 -12.12 4.86
C TYR A 148 -33.33 -12.17 5.45
N ARG A 149 -33.45 -12.26 6.79
CA ARG A 149 -34.72 -12.23 7.52
C ARG A 149 -35.18 -10.81 7.86
N SER A 150 -34.33 -9.80 7.73
CA SER A 150 -34.71 -8.39 7.93
C SER A 150 -35.49 -7.84 6.73
N GLU A 151 -36.49 -6.98 6.98
CA GLU A 151 -37.33 -6.39 5.93
C GLU A 151 -36.53 -5.55 4.92
N LYS A 152 -35.47 -4.87 5.38
CA LYS A 152 -34.59 -4.07 4.52
C LYS A 152 -33.26 -4.80 4.34
N LYS A 153 -33.03 -5.37 3.16
CA LYS A 153 -31.74 -5.97 2.79
C LYS A 153 -30.75 -4.86 2.41
N PRO A 154 -29.55 -4.83 3.00
CA PRO A 154 -28.49 -3.92 2.58
C PRO A 154 -28.15 -4.12 1.10
N SER A 155 -28.10 -3.02 0.36
CA SER A 155 -27.82 -2.97 -1.08
C SER A 155 -26.48 -2.31 -1.39
N THR A 156 -25.88 -1.61 -0.41
CA THR A 156 -24.59 -0.93 -0.52
C THR A 156 -23.63 -1.37 0.58
N TYR A 157 -22.33 -1.16 0.35
CA TYR A 157 -21.28 -1.46 1.32
C TYR A 157 -21.52 -0.80 2.69
N ASP A 158 -21.92 0.47 2.69
CA ASP A 158 -22.16 1.22 3.94
C ASP A 158 -23.35 0.64 4.72
N GLU A 159 -24.44 0.27 4.02
CA GLU A 159 -25.57 -0.41 4.66
C GLU A 159 -25.20 -1.78 5.25
N TRP A 160 -24.16 -2.45 4.70
CA TRP A 160 -23.63 -3.70 5.25
C TRP A 160 -22.78 -3.50 6.50
N LYS A 161 -22.07 -2.36 6.62
CA LYS A 161 -21.20 -2.04 7.76
C LYS A 161 -21.98 -1.61 9.00
N GLU A 162 -23.20 -1.10 8.81
CA GLU A 162 -24.11 -0.66 9.87
C GLU A 162 -24.93 -1.78 10.54
N ARG A 163 -24.80 -3.03 10.07
CA ARG A 163 -25.54 -4.21 10.57
C ARG A 163 -24.71 -5.10 11.48
#